data_AF-A0A497RU01-F1
#
_entry.id   AF-A0A497RU01-F1
#
_cell.length_a   1.000
_cell.length_b   1.000
_cell.length_c   1.000
_cell.angle_alpha   90.00
_cell.angle_beta   90.00
_cell.angle_gamma   90.00
#
_symmetry.space_group_name_H-M   'P 1'
#
loop_
_entity.id
_entity.type
_entity.pdbx_description
1 polymer ?
#
loop_
_entity_poly.entity_id
_entity_poly.type
_entity_poly.pdbx_seq_one_letter_code
_entity_poly.pdbx_strand_id
1 'polypeptide(L)'
;PGVMDDVIAVRQAGATSMNLPETLPTTDGFIAVEDCSRIGEIVWMRHGGGDWESFLVADCSGHAETTDWMKRNGICAEVDYETAARWGVVGRGAEVDVFLGERIGYAFR
;
A
#
# COMPACT_ATOMS: atom_id res chain seq x y z
N PRO A 1 10.25 14.53 3.36
CA PRO A 1 8.87 14.07 3.10
C PRO A 1 8.71 13.70 1.62
N GLY A 2 8.40 12.44 1.36
CA GLY A 2 7.95 11.99 0.04
C GLY A 2 6.46 12.28 -0.17
N VAL A 3 5.95 12.10 -1.39
CA VAL A 3 4.53 12.32 -1.73
C VAL A 3 3.60 11.51 -0.81
N MET A 4 3.99 10.30 -0.42
CA MET A 4 3.21 9.45 0.47
C MET A 4 3.07 10.05 1.88
N ASP A 5 4.11 10.71 2.41
CA ASP A 5 4.04 11.36 3.73
C ASP A 5 3.01 12.50 3.72
N ASP A 6 2.97 13.27 2.63
CA ASP A 6 2.01 14.37 2.47
C ASP A 6 0.57 13.82 2.39
N VAL A 7 0.37 12.71 1.68
CA VAL A 7 -0.94 12.03 1.61
C VAL A 7 -1.39 11.53 2.98
N ILE A 8 -0.48 10.89 3.74
CA ILE A 8 -0.74 10.42 5.10
C ILE A 8 -1.18 11.61 5.98
N ALA A 9 -0.44 12.71 5.93
CA ALA A 9 -0.76 13.92 6.70
C ALA A 9 -2.15 14.48 6.35
N VAL A 10 -2.52 14.52 5.06
CA VAL A 10 -3.85 14.94 4.59
C VAL A 10 -4.95 14.02 5.13
N ARG A 11 -4.73 12.70 5.13
CA ARG A 11 -5.70 11.73 5.67
C ARG A 11 -5.85 11.83 7.19
N GLN A 12 -4.75 12.04 7.92
CA GLN A 12 -4.78 12.22 9.37
C GLN A 12 -5.43 13.55 9.78
N ALA A 13 -5.34 14.58 8.94
CA ALA A 13 -5.99 15.87 9.15
C ALA A 13 -7.53 15.84 8.97
N GLY A 14 -8.10 14.69 8.57
CA GLY A 14 -9.55 14.56 8.37
C GLY A 14 -10.07 15.22 7.10
N ALA A 15 -9.18 15.55 6.14
CA ALA A 15 -9.54 16.26 4.91
C ALA A 15 -10.14 15.34 3.82
N THR A 16 -10.30 14.04 4.12
CA THR A 16 -10.80 13.04 3.16
C THR A 16 -11.98 12.26 3.76
N SER A 17 -12.72 11.53 2.93
CA SER A 17 -13.81 10.65 3.40
C SER A 17 -13.31 9.38 4.10
N MET A 18 -12.03 9.03 3.95
CA MET A 18 -11.42 7.82 4.52
C MET A 18 -10.12 8.22 5.22
N ASN A 19 -10.23 8.44 6.54
CA ASN A 19 -9.14 8.98 7.34
C ASN A 19 -8.27 7.87 7.92
N LEU A 20 -6.98 8.17 8.08
CA LEU A 20 -6.05 7.33 8.82
C LEU A 20 -6.01 7.79 10.28
N PRO A 21 -5.75 6.88 11.24
CA PRO A 21 -5.56 7.26 12.64
C PRO A 21 -4.30 8.12 12.82
N GLU A 22 -4.27 8.95 13.86
CA GLU A 22 -3.10 9.78 14.22
C GLU A 22 -1.86 8.91 14.48
N THR A 23 -2.04 7.77 15.16
CA THR A 23 -1.00 6.76 15.34
C THR A 23 -1.19 5.64 14.33
N LEU A 24 -0.24 5.51 13.40
CA LEU A 24 -0.22 4.44 12.41
C LEU A 24 0.34 3.13 12.99
N PRO A 25 -0.12 1.96 12.51
CA PRO A 25 0.51 0.70 12.85
C PRO A 25 1.96 0.64 12.34
N THR A 26 2.81 -0.08 13.06
CA THR A 26 4.17 -0.39 12.60
C THR A 26 4.08 -1.30 11.38
N THR A 27 4.62 -0.86 10.25
CA THR A 27 4.68 -1.58 8.97
C THR A 27 6.03 -1.29 8.30
N ASP A 28 6.40 -2.07 7.28
CA ASP A 28 7.67 -1.93 6.53
C ASP A 28 7.60 -0.82 5.47
N GLY A 29 6.40 -0.34 5.14
CA GLY A 29 6.16 0.78 4.25
C GLY A 29 4.67 1.07 4.05
N PHE A 30 4.39 1.96 3.11
CA PHE A 30 3.06 2.44 2.74
C PHE A 30 2.78 2.22 1.26
N ILE A 31 1.52 1.98 0.93
CA ILE A 31 1.07 1.76 -0.44
C ILE A 31 -0.19 2.53 -0.81
N ALA A 32 -0.32 2.86 -2.09
CA ALA A 32 -1.56 3.23 -2.74
C ALA A 32 -2.11 2.07 -3.57
N VAL A 33 -3.41 1.77 -3.48
CA VAL A 33 -4.05 0.66 -4.20
C VAL A 33 -5.16 1.14 -5.14
N GLU A 34 -5.73 0.25 -5.93
CA GLU A 34 -6.82 0.60 -6.83
C GLU A 34 -8.14 0.90 -6.08
N ASP A 35 -8.44 0.12 -5.04
CA ASP A 35 -9.70 0.20 -4.29
C ASP A 35 -9.56 0.98 -2.99
N CYS A 36 -10.25 2.12 -2.92
CA CYS A 36 -10.27 2.97 -1.73
C CYS A 36 -10.88 2.32 -0.49
N SER A 37 -11.74 1.30 -0.65
CA SER A 37 -12.32 0.60 0.51
C SER A 37 -11.27 -0.06 1.41
N ARG A 38 -10.05 -0.25 0.88
CA ARG A 38 -8.92 -0.90 1.56
C ARG A 38 -8.04 0.04 2.38
N ILE A 39 -8.30 1.35 2.35
CA ILE A 39 -7.51 2.31 3.14
C ILE A 39 -7.55 1.93 4.62
N GLY A 40 -6.37 1.81 5.24
CA GLY A 40 -6.21 1.34 6.61
C GLY A 40 -5.94 -0.17 6.75
N GLU A 41 -6.07 -0.97 5.68
CA GLU A 41 -5.69 -2.38 5.69
C GLU A 41 -4.17 -2.56 5.71
N ILE A 42 -3.71 -3.69 6.26
CA ILE A 42 -2.32 -4.14 6.16
C ILE A 42 -2.26 -5.23 5.09
N VAL A 43 -1.42 -5.02 4.08
CA VAL A 43 -1.18 -5.94 2.96
C VAL A 43 0.23 -6.48 3.06
N TRP A 44 0.41 -7.77 2.77
CA TRP A 44 1.74 -8.37 2.71
C TRP A 44 2.15 -8.56 1.25
N MET A 45 3.34 -8.08 0.91
CA MET A 45 3.92 -8.21 -0.43
C MET A 45 5.40 -8.58 -0.34
N ARG A 46 5.93 -9.18 -1.41
CA ARG A 46 7.38 -9.37 -1.56
C ARG A 46 7.82 -9.07 -2.98
N HIS A 47 9.00 -8.47 -3.13
CA HIS A 47 9.62 -8.19 -4.41
C HIS A 47 10.66 -9.28 -4.76
N GLY A 48 10.61 -9.80 -5.99
CA GLY A 48 11.66 -10.66 -6.55
C GLY A 48 11.99 -11.93 -5.75
N GLY A 49 11.01 -12.53 -5.07
CA GLY A 49 11.20 -13.71 -4.22
C GLY A 49 11.92 -13.43 -2.89
N GLY A 50 12.07 -12.17 -2.49
CA GLY A 50 12.59 -11.75 -1.20
C GLY A 50 11.64 -12.06 -0.02
N ASP A 51 11.93 -11.43 1.12
CA ASP A 51 11.13 -11.57 2.32
C ASP A 51 9.75 -10.90 2.17
N TRP A 52 8.76 -11.41 2.90
CA TRP A 52 7.44 -10.78 3.00
C TRP A 52 7.52 -9.53 3.87
N GLU A 53 7.08 -8.42 3.31
CA GLU A 53 7.01 -7.11 3.96
C GLU A 53 5.54 -6.71 4.12
N SER A 54 5.25 -6.03 5.22
CA SER A 54 3.94 -5.52 5.60
C SER A 54 3.78 -4.06 5.18
N PHE A 55 2.65 -3.73 4.57
CA PHE A 55 2.37 -2.41 4.03
C PHE A 55 1.01 -1.91 4.51
N LEU A 56 0.97 -0.67 5.02
CA LEU A 56 -0.29 0.00 5.27
C LEU A 56 -0.82 0.60 3.97
N VAL A 57 -2.09 0.32 3.64
CA VAL A 57 -2.79 1.01 2.55
C VAL A 57 -3.08 2.44 3.00
N ALA A 58 -2.25 3.36 2.55
CA ALA A 58 -2.32 4.78 2.89
C ALA A 58 -3.06 5.61 1.86
N ASP A 59 -3.23 5.11 0.63
CA ASP A 59 -3.95 5.83 -0.41
C ASP A 59 -4.66 4.91 -1.42
N CYS A 60 -5.40 5.51 -2.35
CA CYS A 60 -6.02 4.80 -3.44
C CYS A 60 -6.08 5.63 -4.72
N SER A 61 -6.41 4.97 -5.84
CA SER A 61 -6.54 5.60 -7.15
C SER A 61 -7.49 6.81 -7.19
N GLY A 62 -8.50 6.86 -6.32
CA GLY A 62 -9.40 8.01 -6.07
C GLY A 62 -10.30 8.44 -7.25
N HIS A 63 -10.02 8.00 -8.46
CA HIS A 63 -10.68 8.37 -9.70
C HIS A 63 -10.82 7.17 -10.63
N ALA A 64 -12.00 7.01 -11.25
CA ALA A 64 -12.32 5.84 -12.08
C ALA A 64 -11.31 5.59 -13.20
N GLU A 65 -10.83 6.65 -13.86
CA GLU A 65 -9.81 6.55 -14.91
C GLU A 65 -8.49 5.94 -14.42
N THR A 66 -8.05 6.33 -13.22
CA THR A 66 -6.84 5.78 -12.59
C THR A 66 -7.06 4.32 -12.18
N THR A 67 -8.23 4.01 -11.61
CA THR A 67 -8.62 2.62 -11.28
C THR A 67 -8.56 1.72 -12.52
N ASP A 68 -9.13 2.17 -13.63
CA ASP A 68 -9.17 1.41 -14.88
C ASP A 68 -7.78 1.27 -15.51
N TRP A 69 -6.93 2.30 -15.37
CA TRP A 69 -5.54 2.23 -15.80
C TRP A 69 -4.75 1.19 -14.98
N MET A 70 -4.86 1.21 -13.65
CA MET A 70 -4.19 0.25 -12.78
C MET A 70 -4.61 -1.19 -13.12
N LYS A 71 -5.91 -1.44 -13.23
CA LYS A 71 -6.46 -2.77 -13.59
C LYS A 71 -5.98 -3.27 -14.95
N ARG A 72 -6.02 -2.41 -15.97
CA ARG A 72 -5.58 -2.78 -17.32
C ARG A 72 -4.10 -3.13 -17.42
N ASN A 73 -3.27 -2.54 -16.55
CA ASN A 73 -1.83 -2.77 -16.53
C ASN A 73 -1.38 -3.77 -15.46
N GLY A 74 -2.32 -4.39 -14.73
CA GLY A 74 -1.99 -5.33 -13.65
C GLY A 74 -1.24 -4.67 -12.48
N ILE A 75 -1.42 -3.36 -12.28
CA ILE A 75 -0.79 -2.61 -11.19
C ILE A 75 -1.62 -2.86 -9.93
N CYS A 76 -1.07 -3.62 -8.99
CA CYS A 76 -1.73 -3.93 -7.72
C CYS A 76 -1.47 -2.91 -6.62
N ALA A 77 -0.35 -2.18 -6.68
CA ALA A 77 0.01 -1.16 -5.70
C ALA A 77 1.07 -0.19 -6.26
N GLU A 78 1.06 1.04 -5.78
CA GLU A 78 2.21 1.95 -5.81
C GLU A 78 2.82 2.00 -4.40
N VAL A 79 4.13 1.83 -4.29
CA VAL A 79 4.86 1.84 -3.01
C VAL A 79 5.44 3.21 -2.70
N ASP A 80 5.67 3.51 -1.42
CA ASP A 80 6.42 4.70 -1.03
C ASP A 80 7.85 4.72 -1.61
N TYR A 81 8.47 5.90 -1.56
CA TYR A 81 9.80 6.12 -2.12
C TYR A 81 10.88 5.25 -1.44
N GLU A 82 10.76 5.02 -0.14
CA GLU A 82 11.77 4.32 0.67
C GLU A 82 11.78 2.82 0.33
N THR A 83 10.60 2.25 0.14
CA THR A 83 10.36 0.89 -0.36
C THR A 83 10.86 0.78 -1.81
N ALA A 84 10.49 1.71 -2.69
CA ALA A 84 10.98 1.71 -4.07
C ALA A 84 12.52 1.79 -4.14
N ALA A 85 13.14 2.60 -3.27
CA ALA A 85 14.59 2.72 -3.16
C ALA A 85 15.22 1.42 -2.63
N ARG A 86 14.65 0.82 -1.58
CA ARG A 86 15.09 -0.45 -0.98
C ARG A 86 15.03 -1.60 -1.98
N TRP A 87 13.97 -1.66 -2.78
CA TRP A 87 13.82 -2.65 -3.86
C TRP A 87 14.63 -2.32 -5.11
N GLY A 88 15.20 -1.11 -5.20
CA GLY A 88 15.97 -0.66 -6.36
C GLY A 88 15.10 -0.43 -7.59
N VAL A 89 13.85 0.01 -7.43
CA VAL A 89 12.85 0.15 -8.51
C VAL A 89 12.29 1.56 -8.64
N VAL A 90 12.99 2.57 -8.11
CA VAL A 90 12.61 3.99 -8.27
C VAL A 90 12.41 4.32 -9.75
N GLY A 91 11.22 4.84 -10.08
CA GLY A 91 10.86 5.26 -11.43
C GLY A 91 10.48 4.13 -12.39
N ARG A 92 10.30 2.90 -11.91
CA ARG A 92 9.88 1.75 -12.73
C ARG A 92 8.94 0.80 -11.98
N GLY A 93 8.14 0.05 -12.73
CA GLY A 93 7.35 -1.05 -12.18
C GLY A 93 8.22 -2.25 -11.80
N ALA A 94 7.72 -3.05 -10.87
CA ALA A 94 8.38 -4.26 -10.38
C ALA A 94 7.34 -5.37 -10.21
N GLU A 95 7.73 -6.61 -10.49
CA GLU A 95 6.89 -7.76 -10.17
C GLU A 95 6.92 -8.03 -8.67
N VAL A 96 5.73 -8.20 -8.09
CA VAL A 96 5.56 -8.51 -6.67
C VAL A 96 4.62 -9.70 -6.53
N ASP A 97 4.87 -10.51 -5.50
CA ASP A 97 3.86 -11.44 -5.00
C ASP A 97 3.05 -10.71 -3.93
N VAL A 98 1.72 -10.81 -4.00
CA VAL A 98 0.80 -10.29 -2.97
C VAL A 98 0.20 -11.45 -2.21
N PHE A 99 0.25 -11.39 -0.88
CA PHE A 99 -0.38 -12.39 -0.05
C PHE A 99 -1.90 -12.16 -0.03
N LEU A 100 -2.65 -13.03 -0.71
CA LEU A 100 -4.12 -12.95 -0.79
C LEU A 100 -4.85 -13.56 0.42
N GLY A 101 -4.12 -13.87 1.49
CA GLY A 101 -4.52 -14.65 2.67
C GLY A 101 -6.00 -14.98 2.83
N GLU A 102 -6.34 -16.27 2.72
CA GLU A 102 -7.40 -16.81 3.57
C GLU A 102 -6.89 -16.77 5.03
N ARG A 103 -7.75 -16.37 5.97
CA ARG A 103 -7.47 -16.47 7.41
C ARG A 103 -7.14 -17.93 7.79
N ILE A 104 -5.87 -18.29 7.84
CA ILE A 104 -5.44 -19.47 8.59
C ILE A 104 -5.20 -19.01 10.02
N GLY A 105 -6.29 -18.93 10.79
CA GLY A 105 -6.18 -18.78 12.22
C GLY A 105 -5.73 -20.09 12.83
N TYR A 106 -4.62 -20.08 13.58
CA TYR A 106 -4.51 -20.80 14.85
C TYR A 106 -3.56 -20.02 15.76
N ALA A 107 -4.07 -19.60 16.92
CA ALA A 107 -3.29 -19.18 18.07
C ALA A 107 -3.67 -20.11 19.22
N PHE A 108 -2.74 -20.92 19.70
CA PHE A 108 -2.82 -21.53 21.02
C PHE A 108 -1.43 -21.59 21.65
N ARG A 109 -1.48 -21.52 22.99
CA ARG A 109 -0.39 -21.29 23.94
C ARG A 109 0.57 -22.45 24.07
#